data_AF-A0A7X1PF65-F1
#
_entry.id   AF-A0A7X1PF65-F1
#
_cell.length_a   1.000
_cell.length_b   1.000
_cell.length_c   1.000
_cell.angle_alpha   90.00
_cell.angle_beta   90.00
_cell.angle_gamma   90.00
#
_symmetry.space_group_name_H-M   'P 1'
#
loop_
_entity.id
_entity.type
_entity.pdbx_description
1 polymer ?
#
loop_
_entity_poly.entity_id
_entity_poly.type
_entity_poly.pdbx_seq_one_letter_code
_entity_poly.pdbx_strand_id
1 'polypeptide(L)'
;MSTEIPGKVAADVKCYFCGHVTGQIIGPQGGPLRIGNFVPRPGYKGPEIKPGMSLRCERCHGPVFLEETTVIAPAVEAKLRARQAARQQKAA
;
A
#
# COMPACT_ATOMS: atom_id res chain seq x y z
N MET A 1 -23.45 -14.68 0.81
CA MET A 1 -22.87 -13.32 0.72
C MET A 1 -21.42 -13.45 1.14
N SER A 2 -20.53 -13.57 0.16
CA SER A 2 -19.10 -13.82 0.38
C SER A 2 -18.46 -12.60 1.03
N THR A 3 -17.94 -12.77 2.24
CA THR A 3 -17.15 -11.76 2.95
C THR A 3 -15.82 -11.59 2.21
N GLU A 4 -15.71 -10.57 1.37
CA GLU A 4 -14.43 -10.11 0.83
C GLU A 4 -13.55 -9.73 2.03
N ILE A 5 -12.45 -10.46 2.24
CA ILE A 5 -11.44 -10.04 3.20
C ILE A 5 -10.88 -8.74 2.64
N PRO A 6 -11.07 -7.57 3.28
CA PRO A 6 -10.57 -6.33 2.73
C PRO A 6 -9.04 -6.33 2.87
N GLY A 7 -8.36 -6.87 1.88
CA GLY A 7 -6.91 -6.74 1.75
C GLY A 7 -6.55 -5.26 1.63
N LYS A 8 -5.31 -4.92 1.94
CA LYS A 8 -4.77 -3.60 1.62
C LYS A 8 -3.88 -3.73 0.40
N VAL A 9 -3.81 -2.69 -0.41
CA VAL A 9 -2.86 -2.57 -1.50
C VAL A 9 -1.94 -1.39 -1.21
N ALA A 10 -0.64 -1.56 -1.45
CA ALA A 10 0.35 -0.49 -1.46
C ALA A 10 0.76 -0.21 -2.89
N ALA A 11 0.79 1.05 -3.30
CA ALA A 11 1.32 1.45 -4.59
C ALA A 11 2.48 2.43 -4.44
N ASP A 12 3.59 2.17 -5.13
CA ASP A 12 4.75 3.09 -5.12
C ASP A 12 4.43 4.37 -5.91
N VAL A 13 4.77 5.53 -5.32
CA VAL A 13 4.65 6.85 -5.94
C VAL A 13 5.98 7.22 -6.57
N LYS A 14 6.05 7.16 -7.90
CA LYS A 14 7.28 7.41 -8.66
C LYS A 14 7.18 8.68 -9.49
N CYS A 15 8.29 9.42 -9.57
CA CYS A 15 8.38 10.60 -10.41
C CYS A 15 8.57 10.23 -11.88
N TYR A 16 7.78 10.86 -12.75
CA TYR A 16 7.89 10.67 -14.20
C TYR A 16 9.20 11.24 -14.78
N PHE A 17 9.74 12.32 -14.19
CA PHE A 17 10.91 13.02 -14.74
C PHE A 17 12.25 12.43 -14.28
N CYS A 18 12.40 12.17 -12.98
CA CYS A 18 13.69 11.70 -12.43
C CYS A 18 13.67 10.25 -11.94
N GLY A 19 12.54 9.55 -12.04
CA GLY A 19 12.39 8.17 -11.57
C GLY A 19 12.40 7.99 -10.05
N HIS A 20 12.52 9.08 -9.27
CA HIS A 20 12.59 9.02 -7.81
C HIS A 20 11.28 8.51 -7.19
N VAL A 21 11.39 7.52 -6.31
CA VAL A 21 10.25 7.03 -5.51
C VAL A 21 10.12 7.91 -4.27
N THR A 22 9.02 8.64 -4.20
CA THR A 22 8.76 9.64 -3.15
C THR A 22 8.09 9.03 -1.92
N GLY A 23 7.41 7.90 -2.08
CA GLY A 23 6.72 7.19 -1.01
C GLY A 23 5.75 6.17 -1.60
N GLN A 24 4.74 5.81 -0.82
CA GLN A 24 3.72 4.83 -1.20
C GLN A 24 2.32 5.36 -0.90
N ILE A 25 1.29 4.85 -1.56
CA ILE A 25 -0.10 5.05 -1.15
C ILE A 25 -0.67 3.70 -0.74
N ILE A 26 -1.21 3.63 0.48
CA ILE A 26 -1.82 2.41 1.00
C ILE A 26 -3.34 2.58 1.04
N GLY A 27 -4.09 1.65 0.46
CA GLY A 27 -5.54 1.73 0.45
C GLY A 27 -6.23 0.37 0.50
N PRO A 28 -7.57 0.36 0.62
CA PRO A 28 -8.33 -0.87 0.53
C PRO A 28 -8.18 -1.49 -0.86
N GLN A 29 -7.98 -2.81 -0.89
CA GLN A 29 -8.02 -3.59 -2.12
C GLN A 29 -9.42 -3.48 -2.74
N GLY A 30 -9.48 -3.13 -4.02
CA GLY A 30 -10.75 -2.89 -4.73
C GLY A 30 -11.38 -1.50 -4.50
N GLY A 31 -10.80 -0.67 -3.62
CA GLY A 31 -11.24 0.70 -3.41
C GLY A 31 -10.29 1.73 -4.03
N PRO A 32 -10.71 3.02 -4.12
CA PRO A 32 -9.88 4.07 -4.68
C PRO A 32 -8.66 4.34 -3.80
N LEU A 33 -7.46 4.35 -4.40
CA LEU A 33 -6.25 4.83 -3.76
C LEU A 33 -6.27 6.36 -3.68
N ARG A 34 -6.33 6.89 -2.46
CA ARG A 34 -6.43 8.33 -2.21
C ARG A 34 -5.11 8.89 -1.71
N ILE A 35 -4.79 10.11 -2.15
CA ILE A 35 -3.60 10.86 -1.72
C ILE A 35 -3.55 11.05 -0.19
N GLY A 36 -4.71 11.09 0.48
CA GLY A 36 -4.78 11.16 1.95
C GLY A 36 -4.16 9.96 2.68
N ASN A 37 -3.90 8.85 1.98
CA ASN A 37 -3.22 7.68 2.55
C ASN A 37 -1.77 7.56 2.06
N PHE A 38 -1.17 8.68 1.66
CA PHE A 38 0.22 8.72 1.28
C PHE A 38 1.12 8.47 2.49
N VAL A 39 2.01 7.51 2.35
CA VAL A 39 3.05 7.13 3.29
C VAL A 39 4.39 7.58 2.70
N PRO A 40 5.02 8.64 3.24
CA PRO A 40 6.30 9.11 2.74
C PRO A 40 7.40 8.09 2.97
N ARG A 41 8.40 8.06 2.09
CA ARG A 41 9.60 7.25 2.29
C ARG A 41 10.41 7.75 3.50
N PRO A 42 11.25 6.90 4.11
CA PRO A 42 12.24 7.35 5.08
C PRO A 42 13.11 8.47 4.52
N GLY A 43 13.21 9.57 5.26
CA GLY A 43 13.97 10.76 4.85
C GLY A 43 13.29 11.63 3.79
N TYR A 44 11.98 11.50 3.61
CA TYR A 44 11.18 12.44 2.81
C TYR A 44 11.33 13.87 3.35
N LYS A 45 11.61 14.82 2.46
CA LYS A 45 11.84 16.26 2.75
C LYS A 45 10.79 17.17 2.12
N GLY A 46 9.79 16.60 1.42
CA GLY A 46 8.72 17.38 0.83
C GLY A 46 7.69 17.89 1.86
N PRO A 47 6.71 18.69 1.40
CA PRO A 47 5.64 19.19 2.26
C PRO A 47 4.75 18.04 2.76
N GLU A 48 4.13 18.26 3.92
CA GLU A 48 3.08 17.37 4.42
C GLU A 48 1.89 17.36 3.44
N ILE A 49 1.46 16.16 3.07
CA ILE A 49 0.46 15.96 2.03
C ILE A 49 -0.94 15.94 2.65
N LYS A 50 -1.76 16.93 2.30
CA LYS A 50 -3.16 17.02 2.75
C LYS A 50 -4.13 16.52 1.67
N PRO A 51 -5.32 16.02 2.06
CA PRO A 51 -6.37 15.68 1.12
C PRO A 51 -6.68 16.87 0.18
N GLY A 52 -6.78 16.60 -1.13
CA GLY A 52 -7.01 17.62 -2.15
C GLY A 52 -5.75 18.29 -2.72
N MET A 53 -4.58 18.03 -2.15
CA MET A 53 -3.31 18.49 -2.73
C MET A 53 -2.87 17.59 -3.89
N SER A 54 -2.20 18.19 -4.88
CA SER A 54 -1.50 17.45 -5.93
C SER A 54 -0.14 16.99 -5.42
N LEU A 55 0.11 15.68 -5.45
CA LEU A 55 1.40 15.13 -5.07
C LEU A 55 2.45 15.45 -6.14
N ARG A 56 3.63 15.91 -5.72
CA ARG A 56 4.77 16.22 -6.59
C ARG A 56 6.04 15.58 -6.04
N CYS A 57 7.00 15.32 -6.93
CA CYS A 57 8.29 14.77 -6.54
C CYS A 57 9.03 15.76 -5.62
N GLU A 58 9.45 15.30 -4.46
CA GLU A 58 10.24 16.11 -3.51
C GLU A 58 11.61 16.54 -4.04
N ARG A 59 12.13 15.85 -5.06
CA ARG A 59 13.48 16.07 -5.60
C ARG A 59 13.52 17.05 -6.76
N CYS A 60 12.57 16.95 -7.68
CA CYS A 60 12.56 17.75 -8.92
C CYS A 60 11.23 18.49 -9.17
N HIS A 61 10.27 18.39 -8.25
CA HIS A 61 8.92 18.97 -8.36
C HIS A 61 8.12 18.48 -9.59
N GLY A 62 8.57 17.40 -10.24
CA GLY A 62 7.89 16.79 -11.37
C GLY A 62 6.58 16.08 -11.01
N PRO A 63 5.75 15.74 -12.01
CA PRO A 63 4.58 14.90 -11.82
C PRO A 63 4.98 13.51 -11.32
N VAL A 64 4.11 12.93 -10.51
CA VAL A 64 4.27 11.56 -9.99
C VAL A 64 3.12 10.69 -10.45
N PHE A 65 3.37 9.40 -10.54
CA PHE A 65 2.40 8.38 -10.91
C PHE A 65 2.52 7.18 -9.96
N LEU A 66 1.48 6.35 -9.93
CA LEU A 66 1.51 5.08 -9.23
C LEU A 66 2.09 4.03 -10.18
N GLU A 67 3.21 3.41 -9.80
CA GLU A 67 3.87 2.40 -10.64
C GLU A 67 3.42 1.00 -10.26
N GLU A 68 4.01 0.40 -9.23
CA GLU A 68 3.77 -0.98 -8.85
C GLU A 68 2.79 -1.05 -7.68
N THR A 69 1.73 -1.86 -7.82
CA THR A 69 0.75 -2.11 -6.75
C THR A 69 0.97 -3.50 -6.17
N THR A 70 1.36 -3.56 -4.90
CA THR A 70 1.51 -4.79 -4.14
C THR A 70 0.31 -5.02 -3.24
N VAL A 71 -0.28 -6.21 -3.30
CA VAL A 71 -1.27 -6.63 -2.29
C VAL A 71 -0.53 -6.88 -0.98
N ILE A 72 -0.84 -6.07 0.03
CA ILE A 72 -0.49 -6.35 1.41
C ILE A 72 -1.43 -7.47 1.87
N ALA A 73 -1.07 -8.70 1.50
CA ALA A 73 -1.83 -9.87 1.91
C ALA A 73 -1.87 -9.94 3.44
N PRO A 74 -2.97 -10.39 4.06
CA PRO A 74 -2.95 -10.89 5.44
C PRO A 74 -2.19 -12.23 5.47
N ALA A 75 -0.91 -12.21 5.07
CA ALA A 75 -0.12 -13.38 4.70
C ALA A 75 0.16 -14.33 5.87
N VAL A 76 0.00 -13.83 7.10
CA VAL A 76 0.28 -14.55 8.33
C VAL A 76 -0.97 -15.26 8.85
N GLU A 77 -2.16 -14.67 8.67
CA GLU A 77 -3.38 -15.11 9.34
C GLU A 77 -3.97 -16.38 8.70
N ALA A 78 -3.99 -16.45 7.37
CA ALA A 78 -4.42 -17.64 6.65
C ALA A 78 -3.49 -18.85 6.91
N LYS A 79 -2.18 -18.60 6.95
CA LYS A 79 -1.18 -19.65 7.27
C LYS A 79 -1.31 -20.14 8.71
N LEU A 80 -1.64 -19.26 9.67
CA LEU A 80 -1.88 -19.65 11.06
C LEU A 80 -3.13 -20.53 11.19
N ARG A 81 -4.25 -20.12 10.58
CA ARG A 81 -5.51 -20.87 10.65
C ARG A 81 -5.39 -22.26 10.04
N ALA A 82 -4.74 -22.37 8.88
CA ALA A 82 -4.47 -23.65 8.25
C ALA A 82 -3.60 -24.58 9.13
N ARG A 83 -2.57 -24.02 9.78
CA ARG A 83 -1.70 -24.77 10.70
C ARG A 83 -2.45 -25.22 11.97
N GLN A 84 -3.36 -24.41 12.49
CA GLN A 84 -4.17 -24.73 13.67
C GLN A 84 -5.19 -25.83 13.38
N ALA A 85 -5.91 -25.74 12.25
CA ALA A 85 -6.85 -26.77 11.83
C ALA A 85 -6.15 -28.12 11.61
N ALA A 86 -4.97 -28.12 10.98
CA ALA A 86 -4.18 -29.33 10.76
C ALA A 86 -3.64 -29.96 12.06
N ARG A 87 -3.39 -29.16 13.11
CA ARG A 87 -2.99 -29.66 14.43
C ARG A 87 -4.17 -30.29 15.18
N GLN A 88 -5.36 -29.71 15.09
CA GLN A 88 -6.56 -30.22 15.76
C GLN A 88 -7.01 -31.56 15.20
N GLN A 89 -6.90 -31.76 13.88
CA GLN A 89 -7.26 -33.02 13.21
C GLN A 89 -6.31 -34.18 13.48
N LYS A 90 -5.08 -33.90 13.94
CA LYS A 90 -4.11 -34.93 14.34
C LYS A 90 -4.18 -35.30 15.83
N ALA A 91 -4.95 -34.55 16.61
CA ALA A 91 -5.11 -34.74 18.05
C ALA A 91 -6.47 -35.37 18.43
N ALA A 92 -7.32 -35.64 17.43
CA ALA A 92 -8.54 -36.42 17.52
C ALA A 92 -8.33 -37.74 16.78
#